data_AF-K2ATB7-F1
#
_entry.id   AF-K2ATB7-F1
#
_cell.length_a   1.000
_cell.length_b   1.000
_cell.length_c   1.000
_cell.angle_alpha   90.00
_cell.angle_beta   90.00
_cell.angle_gamma   90.00
#
_symmetry.space_group_name_H-M   'P 1'
#
loop_
_entity.id
_entity.type
_entity.pdbx_description
1 polymer ?
#
loop_
_entity_poly.entity_id
_entity_poly.type
_entity_poly.pdbx_seq_one_letter_code
_entity_poly.pdbx_strand_id
1 'polypeptide(L)' 'MLDAEIIRTENALRRPFQGWRYLDGDEAPRDLPKGRAMDDALPPELAQALAEIGLR' A
#
# COMPACT_ATOMS: atom_id res chain seq x y z
N MET A 1 -18.00 -11.97 -18.29
CA MET A 1 -16.60 -12.26 -17.91
C MET A 1 -16.17 -11.12 -17.01
N LEU A 2 -15.76 -11.40 -15.77
CA LEU A 2 -15.26 -10.37 -14.85
C LEU A 2 -13.79 -10.12 -15.18
N ASP A 3 -13.41 -8.86 -15.31
CA ASP A 3 -12.02 -8.48 -15.52
C ASP A 3 -11.26 -8.71 -14.20
N ALA A 4 -10.16 -9.48 -14.25
CA ALA A 4 -9.39 -9.86 -13.06
C ALA A 4 -8.26 -8.86 -12.81
N GLU A 5 -8.59 -7.57 -12.76
CA GLU A 5 -7.61 -6.52 -12.48
C GLU A 5 -7.07 -6.71 -11.05
N ILE A 6 -5.75 -6.92 -10.93
CA ILE A 6 -5.08 -7.03 -9.64
C ILE A 6 -4.70 -5.64 -9.17
N ILE A 7 -5.29 -5.19 -8.05
CA ILE A 7 -4.95 -3.95 -7.37
C ILE A 7 -3.88 -4.25 -6.32
N ARG A 8 -2.74 -3.55 -6.40
CA ARG A 8 -1.67 -3.68 -5.39
C ARG A 8 -1.96 -2.77 -4.22
N THR A 9 -1.63 -3.23 -3.02
CA THR A 9 -1.88 -2.53 -1.77
C THR A 9 -0.61 -2.42 -0.94
N GLU A 10 -0.60 -1.53 0.05
CA GLU A 10 0.53 -1.38 0.97
C GLU A 10 0.76 -2.64 1.81
N ASN A 11 2.01 -2.83 2.24
CA ASN A 11 2.33 -3.91 3.18
C ASN A 11 1.73 -3.58 4.55
N ALA A 12 1.00 -4.52 5.14
CA ALA A 12 0.45 -4.39 6.48
C ALA A 12 0.75 -5.64 7.30
N LEU A 13 1.36 -5.45 8.48
CA LEU A 13 1.56 -6.50 9.47
C LEU A 13 0.23 -6.83 10.14
N ARG A 14 -0.37 -7.95 9.73
CA ARG A 14 -1.64 -8.42 10.28
C ARG A 14 -1.65 -9.94 10.29
N ARG A 15 -2.42 -10.49 11.24
CA ARG A 15 -2.59 -11.95 11.35
C ARG A 15 -3.22 -12.50 10.06
N PRO A 16 -3.03 -13.78 9.72
CA PRO A 16 -3.79 -14.37 8.62
C PRO A 16 -5.28 -14.35 9.00
N PHE A 17 -6.08 -13.53 8.32
CA PHE A 17 -7.54 -13.54 8.44
C PHE A 17 -8.16 -13.71 7.06
N GLN A 18 -9.48 -13.89 7.05
CA GLN A 18 -10.35 -14.23 5.92
C GLN A 18 -10.45 -13.12 4.85
N GLY A 19 -9.41 -12.34 4.57
CA GLY A 19 -9.37 -11.36 3.48
C GLY A 19 -9.99 -10.00 3.82
N TRP A 20 -9.61 -8.99 3.02
CA TRP A 20 -9.79 -7.56 3.32
C TRP A 20 -11.25 -7.10 3.27
N ARG A 21 -12.10 -7.91 2.62
CA ARG A 21 -13.55 -7.69 2.48
C ARG A 21 -14.27 -7.55 3.82
N TYR A 22 -13.71 -8.10 4.89
CA TYR A 22 -14.32 -8.07 6.22
C TYR A 22 -13.73 -7.00 7.14
N LEU A 23 -12.89 -6.12 6.61
CA LEU A 23 -12.40 -4.95 7.33
C LEU A 23 -13.23 -3.73 6.99
N ASP A 24 -13.34 -2.83 7.94
CA ASP A 24 -13.78 -1.47 7.63
C ASP A 24 -12.78 -0.79 6.68
N GLY A 25 -13.26 0.16 5.89
CA GLY A 25 -12.47 0.74 4.80
C GLY A 25 -11.21 1.49 5.27
N ASP A 26 -11.24 2.01 6.49
CA ASP A 26 -10.12 2.65 7.18
C ASP A 26 -9.17 1.66 7.85
N GLU A 27 -9.63 0.44 8.13
CA GLU A 27 -8.81 -0.66 8.64
C GLU A 27 -8.10 -1.42 7.51
N ALA A 28 -8.64 -1.42 6.31
CA ALA A 28 -7.99 -2.00 5.14
C ALA A 28 -6.74 -1.19 4.74
N PRO A 29 -5.62 -1.84 4.37
CA PRO A 29 -4.47 -1.12 3.85
C PRO A 29 -4.82 -0.38 2.57
N ARG A 30 -4.10 0.71 2.30
CA ARG A 30 -4.39 1.55 1.14
C ARG A 30 -3.94 0.90 -0.15
N ASP A 31 -4.65 1.19 -1.22
CA ASP A 31 -4.22 0.86 -2.58
C ASP A 31 -2.96 1.65 -2.93
N LEU A 32 -2.01 1.00 -3.57
CA LEU A 32 -0.87 1.68 -4.16
C LEU A 32 -1.36 2.49 -5.37
N PRO A 33 -0.88 3.73 -5.56
CA PRO A 33 -1.25 4.53 -6.71
C PRO A 33 -0.90 3.80 -8.02
N LYS A 34 -1.79 3.92 -9.02
CA LYS A 34 -1.59 3.39 -10.38
C LYS A 34 -0.47 4.17 -11.08
N GLY A 35 0.77 3.87 -10.73
CA GLY A 35 1.97 4.48 -11.29
C GLY A 35 2.91 5.06 -10.25
N ARG A 36 3.95 4.30 -9.92
CA ARG A 36 5.32 4.80 -9.66
C ARG A 36 6.29 3.72 -10.12
N ALA A 37 6.36 3.52 -11.43
CA ALA A 37 7.39 2.68 -12.02
C ALA A 37 8.76 3.39 -12.09
N MET A 38 8.80 4.71 -11.84
CA MET A 38 9.98 5.56 -12.04
C MET A 38 10.01 6.79 -11.10
N ASP A 39 9.73 6.62 -9.82
CA ASP A 39 10.32 7.59 -8.90
C ASP A 39 11.79 7.20 -8.78
N ASP A 40 12.68 8.05 -9.28
CA ASP A 40 14.11 7.97 -9.00
C ASP A 40 14.29 7.60 -7.53
N ALA A 41 15.14 6.60 -7.25
CA ALA A 41 15.33 6.07 -5.91
C ALA A 41 15.48 7.23 -4.93
N LEU A 42 14.43 7.46 -4.13
CA LEU A 42 14.38 8.59 -3.22
C LEU A 42 15.60 8.48 -2.31
N PRO A 43 16.38 9.56 -2.11
CA PRO A 43 17.51 9.51 -1.21
C PRO A 43 17.06 8.89 0.13
N PRO A 44 17.81 7.92 0.68
CA PRO A 44 17.36 7.12 1.80
C PRO A 44 16.96 7.96 3.02
N GLU A 45 17.59 9.11 3.22
CA GLU A 45 17.25 10.09 4.26
C GLU A 45 15.84 10.67 4.08
N LEU A 46 15.45 11.01 2.85
CA LEU A 46 14.13 11.56 2.55
C LEU A 46 13.06 10.47 2.62
N ALA A 47 13.38 9.24 2.22
CA ALA A 47 12.49 8.09 2.39
C ALA A 47 12.23 7.78 3.88
N GLN A 48 13.27 7.88 4.72
CA GLN A 48 13.13 7.73 6.17
C GLN A 48 12.26 8.84 6.77
N ALA A 49 12.50 10.09 6.41
CA ALA A 49 11.71 11.22 6.91
C ALA A 49 10.22 11.10 6.53
N LEU A 50 9.91 10.61 5.32
CA LEU A 50 8.53 10.35 4.91
C LEU A 50 7.90 9.17 5.67
N ALA A 51 8.66 8.10 5.90
CA ALA A 51 8.19 6.95 6.68
C ALA A 51 7.91 7.32 8.15
N GLU A 52 8.70 8.22 8.74
CA GLU A 52 8.50 8.71 10.10
C GLU A 52 7.21 9.52 10.27
N ILE A 53 6.79 10.26 9.23
CA ILE A 53 5.52 11.01 9.24
C ILE A 53 4.32 10.17 8.74
N GLY A 54 4.52 8.88 8.46
CA GLY A 54 3.47 7.95 8.03
C GLY A 54 3.05 8.11 6.57
N LEU A 55 3.89 8.71 5.72
CA LEU A 55 3.66 8.83 4.28
C LEU A 55 4.57 7.83 3.53
N ARG A 56 3.96 6.97 2.71
CA ARG A 56 4.62 6.01 1.83
C ARG A 56 4.34 6.33 0.37
#